data_AF-K5BES6-F1
#
_entry.id   AF-K5BES6-F1
#
_cell.length_a   1.000
_cell.length_b   1.000
_cell.length_c   1.000
_cell.angle_alpha   90.00
_cell.angle_beta   90.00
_cell.angle_gamma   90.00
#
_symmetry.space_group_name_H-M   'P 1'
#
loop_
_entity.id
_entity.type
_entity.pdbx_description
1 polymer ?
#
loop_
_entity_poly.entity_id
_entity_poly.type
_entity_poly.pdbx_seq_one_letter_code
_entity_poly.pdbx_strand_id
1 'polypeptide(L)'
;MRMCNIEVPDQDEPLTVEQAEALLREHAAVEFRRYTYLRDLIVGNINTNRGLYRDYQPEIYDGDMVVFTAVGETETGPSATESWRPYVTGDIAEYRVDCIHADMLTVESVAKYGEQLRRILRGD
;
A
#
# COMPACT_ATOMS: atom_id res chain seq x y z
N MET A 1 6.33 -1.52 7.93
CA MET A 1 5.37 -1.43 6.80
C MET A 1 4.90 0.02 6.70
N ARG A 2 4.73 0.60 5.50
CA ARG A 2 4.22 1.97 5.36
C ARG A 2 2.72 1.93 5.01
N MET A 3 1.88 2.68 5.71
CA MET A 3 0.44 2.74 5.45
C MET A 3 -0.05 4.19 5.43
N CYS A 4 -0.65 4.63 4.32
CA CYS A 4 -1.05 6.03 4.13
C CYS A 4 0.10 7.04 4.34
N ASN A 5 1.29 6.74 3.79
CA ASN A 5 2.54 7.50 3.97
C ASN A 5 3.16 7.46 5.38
N ILE A 6 2.49 6.83 6.35
CA ILE A 6 2.96 6.69 7.74
C ILE A 6 3.84 5.44 7.86
N GLU A 7 5.05 5.57 8.38
CA GLU A 7 5.90 4.43 8.73
C GLU A 7 5.37 3.73 9.99
N VAL A 8 4.75 2.56 9.83
CA VAL A 8 4.26 1.78 10.98
C VAL A 8 5.37 0.84 11.47
N PRO A 9 5.75 0.92 12.77
CA PRO A 9 6.72 0.03 13.39
C PRO A 9 6.39 -1.44 13.17
N ASP A 10 7.40 -2.24 12.86
CA ASP A 10 7.24 -3.68 12.72
C ASP A 10 7.36 -4.38 14.08
N GLN A 11 6.23 -4.48 14.78
CA GLN A 11 6.10 -5.11 16.11
C GLN A 11 4.88 -6.06 16.17
N ASP A 12 4.91 -7.15 16.93
CA ASP A 12 3.78 -8.10 16.91
C ASP A 12 2.50 -7.52 17.53
N GLU A 13 2.66 -6.62 18.49
CA GLU A 13 1.59 -5.98 19.24
C GLU A 13 0.89 -4.86 18.43
N PRO A 14 -0.41 -4.64 18.69
CA PRO A 14 -1.12 -3.47 18.18
C PRO A 14 -0.43 -2.17 18.62
N LEU A 15 -0.56 -1.12 17.80
CA LEU A 15 -0.04 0.19 18.19
C LEU A 15 -0.75 0.70 19.44
N THR A 16 0.02 1.23 20.39
CA THR A 16 -0.56 2.03 21.49
C THR A 16 -1.05 3.37 20.98
N VAL A 17 -1.91 4.05 21.76
CA VAL A 17 -2.37 5.40 21.43
C VAL A 17 -1.18 6.36 21.27
N GLU A 18 -0.16 6.24 22.12
CA GLU A 18 1.03 7.09 22.10
C GLU A 18 1.88 6.86 20.84
N GLN A 19 2.05 5.59 20.44
CA GLN A 19 2.76 5.24 19.20
C GLN A 19 2.00 5.76 17.98
N ALA A 20 0.68 5.54 17.93
CA ALA A 20 -0.13 6.04 16.85
C ALA A 20 -0.19 7.58 16.81
N GLU A 21 -0.18 8.26 17.97
CA GLU A 21 -0.08 9.71 18.03
C GLU A 21 1.28 10.23 17.55
N ALA A 22 2.38 9.52 17.80
CA ALA A 22 3.68 9.89 17.25
C ALA A 22 3.68 9.83 15.72
N LEU A 23 3.11 8.77 15.17
CA LEU A 23 2.96 8.55 13.73
C LEU A 23 2.04 9.59 13.05
N LEU A 24 0.95 9.97 13.72
CA LEU A 24 0.03 11.00 13.23
C LEU A 24 0.61 12.40 13.32
N ARG A 25 1.45 12.69 14.34
CA ARG A 25 2.15 13.97 14.48
C ARG A 25 3.10 14.27 13.32
N GLU A 26 3.70 13.25 12.74
CA GLU A 26 4.64 13.37 11.63
C GLU A 26 3.96 13.72 10.30
N HIS A 27 2.67 13.34 10.12
CA HIS A 27 1.94 13.52 8.86
C HIS A 27 0.76 14.51 8.90
N ALA A 28 0.23 14.88 10.07
CA ALA A 28 -0.90 15.83 10.18
C ALA A 28 -0.84 16.61 11.50
N ALA A 29 -0.05 17.67 11.53
CA ALA A 29 0.25 18.40 12.75
C ALA A 29 -0.92 19.28 13.25
N VAL A 30 -1.19 19.19 14.56
CA VAL A 30 -1.90 20.14 15.43
C VAL A 30 -3.43 20.00 15.58
N GLU A 31 -4.22 19.75 14.54
CA GLU A 31 -5.70 19.71 14.68
C GLU A 31 -6.24 18.36 15.24
N PHE A 32 -5.55 17.25 14.98
CA PHE A 32 -6.04 15.90 15.33
C PHE A 32 -6.22 15.64 16.83
N ARG A 33 -5.44 16.30 17.68
CA ARG A 33 -5.52 16.13 19.14
C ARG A 33 -6.88 16.57 19.71
N ARG A 34 -7.61 17.44 19.01
CA ARG A 34 -8.93 17.92 19.42
C ARG A 34 -10.06 16.97 19.02
N TYR A 35 -9.84 16.12 18.03
CA TYR A 35 -10.83 15.18 17.50
C TYR A 35 -10.51 13.75 17.98
N THR A 36 -10.68 13.51 19.28
CA THR A 36 -10.38 12.22 19.92
C THR A 36 -11.07 11.05 19.23
N TYR A 37 -12.32 11.24 18.79
CA TYR A 37 -13.05 10.25 18.00
C TYR A 37 -12.35 9.91 16.67
N LEU A 38 -11.92 10.92 15.91
CA LEU A 38 -11.27 10.71 14.62
C LEU A 38 -9.90 10.02 14.79
N ARG A 39 -9.16 10.40 15.84
CA ARG A 39 -7.92 9.72 16.23
C ARG A 39 -8.20 8.24 16.51
N ASP A 40 -9.13 7.94 17.43
CA ASP A 40 -9.42 6.58 17.85
C ASP A 40 -9.91 5.72 16.66
N LEU A 41 -10.67 6.31 15.73
CA LEU A 41 -11.08 5.65 14.49
C LEU A 41 -9.89 5.31 13.59
N ILE A 42 -8.95 6.23 13.37
CA ILE A 42 -7.77 5.98 12.53
C ILE A 42 -6.89 4.90 13.17
N VAL A 43 -6.63 4.99 14.48
CA VAL A 43 -5.82 3.97 15.20
C VAL A 43 -6.50 2.61 15.13
N GLY A 44 -7.82 2.55 15.35
CA GLY A 44 -8.61 1.34 15.21
C GLY A 44 -8.48 0.74 13.82
N ASN A 45 -8.68 1.54 12.76
CA ASN A 45 -8.56 1.09 11.38
C ASN A 45 -7.15 0.59 11.04
N ILE A 46 -6.11 1.26 11.52
CA ILE A 46 -4.72 0.83 11.31
C ILE A 46 -4.48 -0.54 11.93
N ASN A 47 -4.87 -0.72 13.19
CA ASN A 47 -4.70 -1.99 13.89
C ASN A 47 -5.54 -3.12 13.27
N THR A 48 -6.78 -2.84 12.88
CA THR A 48 -7.66 -3.81 12.21
C THR A 48 -7.08 -4.25 10.87
N ASN A 49 -6.70 -3.31 10.00
CA ASN A 49 -6.13 -3.64 8.68
C ASN A 49 -4.81 -4.41 8.82
N ARG A 50 -4.00 -4.08 9.83
CA ARG A 50 -2.76 -4.80 10.12
C ARG A 50 -3.00 -6.24 10.53
N GLY A 51 -3.98 -6.49 11.41
CA GLY A 51 -4.37 -7.85 11.79
C GLY A 51 -4.85 -8.64 10.58
N LEU A 52 -5.76 -8.06 9.78
CA LEU A 52 -6.26 -8.68 8.55
C LEU A 52 -5.13 -9.01 7.56
N TYR A 53 -4.19 -8.08 7.36
CA TYR A 53 -3.05 -8.29 6.47
C TYR A 53 -2.14 -9.43 6.94
N ARG A 54 -1.87 -9.52 8.24
CA ARG A 54 -1.01 -10.55 8.83
C ARG A 54 -1.63 -11.95 8.73
N ASP A 55 -2.94 -12.04 8.97
CA ASP A 55 -3.64 -13.31 9.05
C ASP A 55 -4.06 -13.84 7.67
N TYR A 56 -4.01 -12.99 6.63
CA TYR A 56 -4.39 -13.36 5.27
C TYR A 56 -3.39 -14.34 4.65
N GLN A 57 -3.91 -15.42 4.09
CA GLN A 57 -3.18 -16.37 3.27
C GLN A 57 -3.73 -16.31 1.84
N PRO A 58 -2.96 -15.82 0.84
CA PRO A 58 -3.43 -15.75 -0.53
C PRO A 58 -3.73 -17.14 -1.09
N GLU A 59 -4.90 -17.29 -1.73
CA GLU A 59 -5.22 -18.45 -2.54
C GLU A 59 -4.58 -18.32 -3.94
N ILE A 60 -4.55 -19.42 -4.70
CA ILE A 60 -4.08 -19.41 -6.08
C ILE A 60 -5.11 -18.74 -6.97
N TYR A 61 -4.68 -17.72 -7.72
CA TYR A 61 -5.44 -17.08 -8.78
C TYR A 61 -5.11 -17.72 -10.13
N ASP A 62 -6.14 -18.26 -10.79
CA ASP A 62 -6.02 -18.85 -12.13
C ASP A 62 -6.31 -17.82 -13.22
N GLY A 63 -5.27 -17.11 -13.64
CA GLY A 63 -5.36 -16.07 -14.67
C GLY A 63 -4.12 -15.20 -14.74
N ASP A 64 -4.15 -14.23 -15.65
CA ASP A 64 -3.06 -13.27 -15.84
C ASP A 64 -3.19 -12.09 -14.86
N MET A 65 -2.05 -11.55 -14.44
CA MET A 65 -1.94 -10.43 -13.52
C MET A 65 -1.11 -9.31 -14.13
N VAL A 66 -1.58 -8.07 -13.96
CA VAL A 66 -0.76 -6.88 -14.19
C VAL A 66 -0.55 -6.13 -12.89
N VAL A 67 0.70 -5.75 -12.63
CA VAL A 67 1.09 -4.93 -11.47
C VAL A 67 1.80 -3.66 -11.93
N PHE A 68 1.42 -2.52 -11.35
CA PHE A 68 2.15 -1.27 -11.48
C PHE A 68 2.95 -1.06 -10.21
N THR A 69 4.26 -0.93 -10.32
CA THR A 69 5.20 -0.83 -9.18
C THR A 69 5.78 0.57 -9.13
N ALA A 70 5.63 1.27 -8.01
CA ALA A 70 6.33 2.52 -7.74
C ALA A 70 7.83 2.27 -7.54
N VAL A 71 8.69 3.09 -8.16
CA VAL A 71 10.16 2.92 -8.12
C VAL A 71 10.93 4.14 -7.60
N GLY A 72 10.22 5.16 -7.11
CA GLY A 72 10.79 6.39 -6.56
C GLY A 72 11.28 6.26 -5.11
N GLU A 73 11.11 5.10 -4.49
CA GLU A 73 11.62 4.76 -3.15
C GLU A 73 12.67 3.65 -3.28
N THR A 74 13.56 3.51 -2.29
CA THR A 74 14.55 2.42 -2.28
C THR A 74 13.84 1.08 -2.29
N GLU A 75 14.05 0.29 -3.36
CA GLU A 75 13.51 -1.06 -3.44
C GLU A 75 14.20 -1.97 -2.42
N THR A 76 13.44 -2.44 -1.44
CA THR A 76 13.90 -3.43 -0.47
C THR A 76 13.10 -4.72 -0.63
N GLY A 77 13.71 -5.74 -1.24
CA GLY A 77 13.10 -7.07 -1.38
C GLY A 77 12.99 -7.55 -2.84
N PRO A 78 12.29 -8.69 -3.05
CA PRO A 78 12.02 -9.21 -4.38
C PRO A 78 11.11 -8.28 -5.20
N SER A 79 11.18 -8.40 -6.52
CA SER A 79 10.25 -7.73 -7.44
C SER A 79 8.80 -8.13 -7.17
N ALA A 80 7.84 -7.33 -7.70
CA ALA A 80 6.44 -7.71 -7.60
C ALA A 80 6.20 -9.04 -8.31
N THR A 81 6.82 -9.25 -9.47
CA THR A 81 6.74 -10.51 -10.21
C THR A 81 7.17 -11.72 -9.36
N GLU A 82 8.32 -11.64 -8.70
CA GLU A 82 8.82 -12.70 -7.82
C GLU A 82 7.91 -12.93 -6.61
N SER A 83 7.37 -11.85 -6.03
CA SER A 83 6.48 -11.90 -4.86
C SER A 83 5.15 -12.58 -5.16
N TRP A 84 4.59 -12.37 -6.36
CA TRP A 84 3.28 -12.87 -6.77
C TRP A 84 3.32 -14.25 -7.45
N ARG A 85 4.48 -14.67 -7.99
CA ARG A 85 4.62 -15.93 -8.73
C ARG A 85 4.07 -17.17 -8.01
N PRO A 86 4.22 -17.34 -6.68
CA PRO A 86 3.65 -18.48 -5.97
C PRO A 86 2.11 -18.55 -5.98
N TYR A 87 1.44 -17.44 -6.27
CA TYR A 87 -0.01 -17.28 -6.10
C TYR A 87 -0.77 -17.07 -7.42
N VAL A 88 -0.09 -16.93 -8.55
CA VAL A 88 -0.70 -16.68 -9.86
C VAL A 88 -0.27 -17.81 -10.81
N THR A 89 -1.18 -18.37 -11.59
CA THR A 89 -0.87 -19.42 -12.59
C THR A 89 -0.50 -18.84 -13.95
N GLY A 90 -1.14 -17.74 -14.37
CA GLY A 90 -0.94 -17.11 -15.67
C GLY A 90 0.30 -16.22 -15.75
N ASP A 91 0.32 -15.34 -16.74
CA ASP A 91 1.39 -14.37 -16.97
C ASP A 91 1.31 -13.24 -15.95
N ILE A 92 2.48 -12.78 -15.47
CA ILE A 92 2.59 -11.60 -14.61
C ILE A 92 3.36 -10.53 -15.37
N ALA A 93 2.69 -9.42 -15.67
CA ALA A 93 3.30 -8.25 -16.29
C ALA A 93 3.50 -7.14 -15.24
N GLU A 94 4.75 -6.71 -15.06
CA GLU A 94 5.11 -5.62 -14.15
C GLU A 94 5.48 -4.34 -14.91
N TYR A 95 4.81 -3.23 -14.57
CA TYR A 95 5.07 -1.91 -15.11
C TYR A 95 5.63 -1.00 -14.03
N ARG A 96 6.86 -0.56 -14.21
CA ARG A 96 7.55 0.35 -13.29
C ARG A 96 7.09 1.79 -13.52
N VAL A 97 6.62 2.45 -12.46
CA VAL A 97 6.13 3.83 -12.47
C VAL A 97 7.07 4.68 -11.63
N ASP A 98 7.70 5.67 -12.27
CA ASP A 98 8.60 6.63 -11.62
C ASP A 98 7.83 7.56 -10.67
N CYS A 99 7.52 7.09 -9.47
CA CYS A 99 6.85 7.81 -8.39
C CYS A 99 7.09 7.06 -7.08
N ILE A 100 6.82 7.70 -5.94
CA ILE A 100 6.75 6.99 -4.65
C ILE A 100 5.39 6.29 -4.51
N HIS A 101 5.30 5.26 -3.68
CA HIS A 101 4.07 4.46 -3.54
C HIS A 101 2.85 5.30 -3.16
N ALA A 102 3.03 6.26 -2.24
CA ALA A 102 1.95 7.15 -1.78
C ALA A 102 1.37 8.04 -2.90
N ASP A 103 2.15 8.31 -3.94
CA ASP A 103 1.77 9.21 -5.03
C ASP A 103 1.14 8.49 -6.22
N MET A 104 1.08 7.16 -6.22
CA MET A 104 0.63 6.39 -7.39
C MET A 104 -0.78 6.77 -7.88
N LEU A 105 -1.65 7.24 -6.98
CA LEU A 105 -3.02 7.66 -7.30
C LEU A 105 -3.19 9.17 -7.51
N THR A 106 -2.09 9.95 -7.53
CA THR A 106 -2.12 11.36 -7.92
C THR A 106 -2.38 11.51 -9.41
N VAL A 107 -2.87 12.69 -9.82
CA VAL A 107 -3.11 13.00 -11.24
C VAL A 107 -1.81 12.86 -12.04
N GLU A 108 -0.70 13.34 -11.49
CA GLU A 108 0.61 13.27 -12.11
C GLU A 108 1.08 11.83 -12.34
N SER A 109 0.92 10.94 -11.35
CA SER A 109 1.35 9.55 -11.47
C SER A 109 0.41 8.72 -12.35
N VAL A 110 -0.90 8.90 -12.22
CA VAL A 110 -1.90 8.22 -13.08
C VAL A 110 -1.69 8.58 -14.55
N ALA A 111 -1.29 9.81 -14.87
CA ALA A 111 -0.96 10.21 -16.23
C ALA A 111 0.20 9.39 -16.84
N LYS A 112 1.08 8.79 -16.02
CA LYS A 112 2.23 7.98 -16.47
C LYS A 112 1.81 6.59 -16.95
N TYR A 113 0.75 6.01 -16.39
CA TYR A 113 0.36 4.62 -16.67
C TYR A 113 -1.11 4.42 -17.09
N GLY A 114 -1.95 5.45 -17.00
CA GLY A 114 -3.39 5.35 -17.23
C GLY A 114 -3.76 4.90 -18.65
N GLU A 115 -3.00 5.32 -19.66
CA GLU A 115 -3.20 4.88 -21.04
C GLU A 115 -2.82 3.39 -21.23
N GLN A 116 -1.80 2.91 -20.52
CA GLN A 116 -1.45 1.48 -20.52
C GLN A 116 -2.54 0.66 -19.83
N LEU A 117 -3.01 1.10 -18.66
CA LEU A 117 -4.14 0.50 -17.94
C LEU A 117 -5.38 0.42 -18.85
N ARG A 118 -5.68 1.48 -19.60
CA ARG A 118 -6.81 1.51 -20.54
C ARG A 118 -6.71 0.42 -21.62
N ARG A 119 -5.53 0.18 -22.19
CA ARG A 119 -5.33 -0.86 -23.21
C ARG A 119 -5.52 -2.25 -22.64
N ILE A 120 -4.91 -2.52 -21.49
CA ILE A 120 -5.03 -3.79 -20.76
C ILE A 120 -6.50 -4.14 -20.51
N LEU A 121 -7.28 -3.18 -20.02
CA LEU A 121 -8.70 -3.41 -19.71
C LEU A 121 -9.60 -3.56 -20.95
N ARG A 122 -9.13 -3.16 -22.13
CA ARG A 122 -9.86 -3.31 -23.40
C ARG A 122 -9.46 -4.56 -24.17
N GLY A 123 -8.33 -5.18 -23.82
CA GLY A 123 -7.74 -6.28 -24.59
C GLY A 123 -7.11 -5.83 -25.92
N ASP A 124 -6.70 -4.55 -26.00
CA ASP A 124 -6.01 -3.95 -27.14
C ASP A 124 -4.49 -4.26 -27.12
#